data_AF-A0A497NE69-F1
#
_entry.id   AF-A0A497NE69-F1
#
_cell.length_a   1.000
_cell.length_b   1.000
_cell.length_c   1.000
_cell.angle_alpha   90.00
_cell.angle_beta   90.00
_cell.angle_gamma   90.00
#
_symmetry.space_group_name_H-M   'P 1'
#
loop_
_entity.id
_entity.type
_entity.pdbx_description
1 polymer ?
#
loop_
_entity_poly.entity_id
_entity_poly.type
_entity_poly.pdbx_seq_one_letter_code
_entity_poly.pdbx_strand_id
1 'polypeptide(L)'
;MAAKIVAEAIKTSLGPRGMDKMLVDSLGDVSITNDGHTILKEMDIQHPAAKMMVEVAKAQDDEVGDGTTTSVIIAGELLSKAEELIEKGIHPTVIIDGYRKAAERA
;
A
#
# COMPACT_ATOMS: atom_id res chain seq x y z
N MET A 1 1.39 11.36 -3.28
CA MET A 1 2.85 11.07 -3.32
C MET A 1 3.28 10.00 -2.31
N ALA A 2 3.26 10.22 -0.99
CA ALA A 2 3.84 9.26 -0.03
C ALA A 2 3.26 7.83 -0.08
N ALA A 3 1.93 7.68 -0.11
CA ALA A 3 1.29 6.37 -0.21
C ALA A 3 1.61 5.62 -1.52
N LYS A 4 1.83 6.35 -2.62
CA LYS A 4 2.24 5.77 -3.91
C LYS A 4 3.64 5.19 -3.83
N ILE A 5 4.57 5.93 -3.23
CA ILE A 5 5.97 5.50 -3.05
C ILE A 5 6.03 4.20 -2.24
N VAL A 6 5.23 4.12 -1.17
CA VAL A 6 5.13 2.90 -0.37
C VAL A 6 4.63 1.71 -1.19
N ALA A 7 3.56 1.91 -1.98
CA ALA A 7 3.02 0.87 -2.86
C ALA A 7 4.03 0.43 -3.93
N GLU A 8 4.79 1.36 -4.51
CA GLU A 8 5.84 1.06 -5.48
C GLU A 8 7.00 0.26 -4.88
N ALA A 9 7.41 0.59 -3.66
CA ALA A 9 8.51 -0.09 -2.96
C ALA A 9 8.24 -1.61 -2.80
N ILE A 10 7.00 -1.98 -2.48
CA ILE A 10 6.60 -3.38 -2.27
C ILE A 10 6.06 -4.06 -3.53
N LYS A 11 5.81 -3.32 -4.63
CA LYS A 11 5.21 -3.87 -5.86
C LYS A 11 6.00 -5.03 -6.46
N THR A 12 7.32 -5.00 -6.30
CA THR A 12 8.24 -6.02 -6.83
C THR A 12 8.24 -7.32 -6.01
N SER A 13 7.56 -7.35 -4.87
CA SER A 13 7.35 -8.52 -4.01
C SER A 13 6.06 -9.28 -4.36
N LEU A 14 5.22 -8.73 -5.24
CA LEU A 14 3.93 -9.33 -5.57
C LEU A 14 4.06 -10.54 -6.51
N GLY A 15 3.41 -11.65 -6.14
CA GLY A 15 3.15 -12.82 -6.99
C GLY A 15 4.22 -13.90 -6.96
N PRO A 16 4.06 -15.01 -7.72
CA PRO A 16 4.97 -16.16 -7.69
C PRO A 16 6.39 -15.88 -8.20
N ARG A 17 6.57 -14.76 -8.92
CA ARG A 17 7.87 -14.24 -9.37
C ARG A 17 8.28 -12.98 -8.60
N GLY A 18 7.60 -12.69 -7.50
CA GLY A 18 7.98 -11.62 -6.58
C GLY A 18 9.36 -11.90 -6.00
N MET A 19 10.07 -10.82 -5.69
CA MET A 19 11.39 -10.90 -5.05
C MET A 19 11.28 -10.47 -3.60
N ASP A 20 12.00 -11.19 -2.75
CA ASP A 20 12.12 -10.86 -1.34
C ASP A 20 12.86 -9.53 -1.14
N LYS A 21 12.58 -8.88 -0.02
CA LYS A 21 13.28 -7.69 0.44
C LYS A 21 14.20 -8.04 1.57
N MET A 22 15.46 -7.62 1.43
CA MET A 22 16.43 -7.61 2.52
C MET A 22 16.32 -6.26 3.23
N LEU A 23 16.00 -6.30 4.51
CA LEU A 23 15.84 -5.16 5.39
C LEU A 23 16.96 -5.25 6.43
N VAL A 24 17.64 -4.13 6.65
CA VAL A 24 18.74 -4.03 7.61
C VAL A 24 18.37 -2.94 8.59
N ASP A 25 18.29 -3.29 9.87
CA ASP A 25 17.94 -2.34 10.91
C ASP A 25 19.14 -1.49 11.34
N SER A 26 18.91 -0.58 12.30
CA SER A 26 19.96 0.30 12.83
C SER A 26 21.04 -0.42 13.64
N LEU A 27 20.77 -1.64 14.12
CA LEU A 27 21.69 -2.47 14.88
C LEU A 27 22.51 -3.40 13.99
N GLY A 28 22.13 -3.52 12.71
CA GLY A 28 22.76 -4.37 11.71
C GLY A 28 22.10 -5.75 11.57
N ASP A 29 20.96 -5.97 12.24
CA ASP A 29 20.18 -7.19 12.09
C ASP A 29 19.53 -7.22 10.69
N VAL A 30 19.61 -8.38 10.04
CA VAL A 30 19.13 -8.58 8.68
C VAL A 30 17.88 -9.45 8.71
N SER A 31 16.79 -8.94 8.14
CA SER A 31 15.58 -9.71 7.86
C SER A 31 15.34 -9.79 6.36
N ILE A 32 14.98 -10.98 5.88
CA ILE A 32 14.64 -11.22 4.47
C ILE A 32 13.20 -11.72 4.44
N THR A 33 12.33 -11.00 3.76
CA THR A 33 10.90 -11.36 3.71
C THR A 33 10.24 -10.88 2.43
N ASN A 34 9.17 -11.59 2.04
CA ASN A 34 8.26 -11.21 0.96
C ASN A 34 6.89 -10.77 1.48
N ASP A 35 6.66 -10.81 2.79
CA ASP A 35 5.39 -10.38 3.39
C ASP A 35 5.29 -8.85 3.41
N GLY A 36 4.25 -8.33 2.76
CA GLY A 36 4.01 -6.90 2.64
C GLY A 36 3.80 -6.21 3.98
N HIS A 37 3.14 -6.85 4.95
CA HIS A 37 2.95 -6.23 6.27
C HIS A 37 4.28 -6.09 7.01
N THR A 38 5.06 -7.17 7.07
CA THR A 38 6.39 -7.17 7.70
C THR A 38 7.32 -6.16 7.04
N ILE A 39 7.40 -6.11 5.69
CA ILE A 39 8.24 -5.14 4.98
C ILE A 39 7.88 -3.71 5.40
N LEU A 40 6.59 -3.37 5.42
CA LEU A 40 6.13 -2.03 5.75
C LEU A 40 6.32 -1.65 7.21
N LYS A 41 6.26 -2.62 8.12
CA LYS A 41 6.46 -2.44 9.55
C LYS A 41 7.93 -2.18 9.90
N GLU A 42 8.85 -2.87 9.23
CA GLU A 42 10.30 -2.72 9.41
C GLU A 42 10.83 -1.43 8.75
N MET A 43 10.12 -0.88 7.76
CA MET A 43 10.44 0.44 7.21
C MET A 43 10.11 1.55 8.23
N ASP A 44 11.08 2.41 8.53
CA ASP A 44 10.87 3.58 9.41
C ASP A 44 10.04 4.68 8.72
N ILE A 45 8.73 4.47 8.65
CA ILE A 45 7.78 5.36 7.96
C ILE A 45 7.28 6.45 8.92
N GLN A 46 7.71 7.69 8.70
CA GLN A 46 7.26 8.84 9.50
C GLN A 46 6.05 9.58 8.90
N HIS A 47 5.86 9.51 7.58
CA HIS A 47 4.81 10.28 6.90
C HIS A 47 3.40 9.74 7.22
N PRO A 48 2.44 10.57 7.70
CA PRO A 48 1.12 10.11 8.13
C PRO A 48 0.34 9.32 7.06
N ALA A 49 0.31 9.83 5.82
CA ALA A 49 -0.38 9.12 4.73
C ALA A 49 0.28 7.77 4.35
N ALA A 50 1.57 7.60 4.64
CA ALA A 50 2.26 6.34 4.43
C ALA A 50 1.99 5.37 5.60
N LYS A 51 1.89 5.88 6.84
CA LYS A 51 1.41 5.10 8.00
C LYS A 51 0.01 4.52 7.75
N MET A 52 -0.89 5.27 7.11
CA MET A 52 -2.20 4.75 6.71
C MET A 52 -2.10 3.51 5.80
N MET A 53 -1.06 3.40 4.96
CA MET A 53 -0.85 2.21 4.12
C MET A 53 -0.38 1.00 4.95
N VAL A 54 0.42 1.24 6.00
CA VAL A 54 0.83 0.20 6.96
C VAL A 54 -0.40 -0.37 7.66
N GLU A 55 -1.34 0.49 8.08
CA GLU A 55 -2.59 0.06 8.71
C GLU A 55 -3.49 -0.75 7.74
N VAL A 56 -3.50 -0.42 6.45
CA VAL A 56 -4.21 -1.23 5.43
C VAL A 56 -3.60 -2.64 5.32
N ALA A 57 -2.27 -2.74 5.31
CA ALA A 57 -1.59 -4.04 5.27
C ALA A 57 -1.86 -4.85 6.54
N LYS A 58 -1.79 -4.18 7.71
CA LYS A 58 -2.03 -4.79 9.01
C LYS A 58 -3.46 -5.33 9.14
N ALA A 59 -4.46 -4.53 8.77
CA ALA A 59 -5.86 -4.98 8.82
C ALA A 59 -6.10 -6.20 7.92
N GLN A 60 -5.45 -6.26 6.76
CA GLN A 60 -5.54 -7.41 5.87
C GLN A 60 -4.86 -8.66 6.46
N ASP A 61 -3.71 -8.48 7.14
CA ASP A 61 -3.00 -9.55 7.84
C ASP A 61 -3.81 -10.10 9.03
N ASP A 62 -4.35 -9.21 9.86
CA ASP A 62 -5.13 -9.57 11.06
C ASP A 62 -6.42 -10.33 10.71
N GLU A 63 -7.12 -9.94 9.64
CA GLU A 63 -8.42 -10.51 9.26
C GLU A 63 -8.31 -11.74 8.36
N VAL A 64 -7.35 -11.75 7.42
CA VAL A 64 -7.25 -12.77 6.37
C VAL A 64 -5.91 -13.53 6.42
N GLY A 65 -4.82 -12.87 6.83
CA GLY A 65 -3.48 -13.45 6.86
C GLY A 65 -2.82 -13.60 5.48
N ASP A 66 -3.41 -13.03 4.43
CA ASP A 66 -2.86 -13.00 3.06
C ASP A 66 -3.38 -11.80 2.27
N GLY A 67 -2.68 -11.44 1.20
CA GLY A 67 -3.02 -10.33 0.32
C GLY A 67 -2.56 -8.96 0.84
N THR A 68 -1.68 -8.94 1.85
CA THR A 68 -1.11 -7.71 2.44
C THR A 68 -0.44 -6.82 1.38
N THR A 69 0.35 -7.42 0.48
CA THR A 69 0.99 -6.72 -0.64
C THR A 69 -0.03 -6.22 -1.66
N THR A 70 -1.04 -7.04 -1.98
CA THR A 70 -2.08 -6.70 -2.95
C THR A 70 -2.93 -5.52 -2.49
N SER A 71 -3.36 -5.51 -1.22
CA SER A 71 -4.23 -4.46 -0.67
C SER A 71 -3.55 -3.09 -0.72
N VAL A 72 -2.27 -3.02 -0.37
CA VAL A 72 -1.47 -1.79 -0.41
C VAL A 72 -1.25 -1.30 -1.84
N ILE A 73 -0.97 -2.20 -2.79
CA ILE A 73 -0.79 -1.83 -4.21
C ILE A 73 -2.09 -1.26 -4.79
N ILE A 74 -3.24 -1.89 -4.50
CA ILE A 74 -4.55 -1.40 -4.95
C ILE A 74 -4.83 -0.01 -4.36
N ALA A 75 -4.61 0.19 -3.06
CA ALA A 75 -4.79 1.48 -2.42
C ALA A 75 -3.88 2.58 -3.03
N GLY A 76 -2.63 2.24 -3.35
CA GLY A 76 -1.71 3.14 -4.04
C GLY A 76 -2.18 3.53 -5.44
N GLU A 77 -2.69 2.57 -6.22
CA GLU A 77 -3.20 2.81 -7.57
C GLU A 77 -4.50 3.64 -7.55
N LEU A 78 -5.41 3.39 -6.60
CA LEU A 78 -6.61 4.20 -6.39
C LEU A 78 -6.26 5.67 -6.12
N LEU A 79 -5.26 5.92 -5.26
CA LEU A 79 -4.77 7.28 -5.03
C LEU A 79 -4.13 7.88 -6.29
N SER A 80 -3.54 7.04 -7.15
CA SER A 80 -2.99 7.49 -8.43
C SER A 80 -4.05 7.97 -9.40
N LYS A 81 -5.10 7.18 -9.57
CA LYS A 81 -6.24 7.56 -10.41
C LYS A 81 -7.04 8.72 -9.84
N ALA A 82 -7.13 8.85 -8.52
CA ALA A 82 -7.75 10.00 -7.89
C ALA A 82 -7.00 11.30 -8.19
N GLU A 83 -5.66 11.29 -8.18
CA GLU A 83 -4.85 12.48 -8.53
C GLU A 83 -5.10 12.95 -9.97
N GLU A 84 -5.14 12.03 -10.94
CA GLU A 84 -5.46 12.34 -12.34
C GLU A 84 -6.85 12.98 -12.52
N LEU A 85 -7.83 12.61 -11.69
CA LEU A 85 -9.17 13.18 -11.72
C LEU A 85 -9.23 14.56 -11.08
N ILE A 86 -8.47 14.77 -9.99
CA ILE A 86 -8.34 16.07 -9.34
C ILE A 86 -7.67 17.08 -10.28
N GLU A 87 -6.64 16.69 -11.02
CA GLU A 87 -5.98 17.54 -12.02
C GLU A 87 -6.91 17.99 -13.14
N LYS A 88 -7.93 17.18 -13.46
CA LYS A 88 -8.99 17.53 -14.42
C LYS A 88 -10.07 18.44 -13.84
N GLY A 89 -9.93 18.87 -12.58
CA GLY A 89 -10.87 19.76 -11.89
C GLY A 89 -12.06 19.05 -11.25
N ILE A 90 -12.03 17.71 -11.12
CA ILE A 90 -13.11 16.97 -10.47
C ILE A 90 -12.97 17.09 -8.95
N HIS A 91 -14.06 17.48 -8.28
CA HIS A 91 -14.06 17.65 -6.83
C HIS A 91 -13.87 16.30 -6.10
N PRO A 92 -13.01 16.20 -5.07
CA PRO A 92 -12.73 14.95 -4.36
C PRO A 92 -13.96 14.18 -3.87
N THR A 93 -14.99 14.88 -3.41
CA THR A 93 -16.25 14.25 -2.96
C THR A 93 -16.91 13.41 -4.05
N VAL A 94 -16.85 13.85 -5.31
CA VAL A 94 -17.41 13.11 -6.46
C VAL A 94 -16.59 11.85 -6.73
N ILE A 95 -15.26 11.93 -6.58
CA ILE A 95 -14.36 10.79 -6.73
C ILE A 95 -14.63 9.75 -5.64
N ILE A 96 -14.79 10.18 -4.38
CA ILE A 96 -15.10 9.30 -3.25
C ILE A 96 -16.45 8.61 -3.44
N ASP A 97 -17.48 9.35 -3.85
CA ASP A 97 -18.80 8.78 -4.15
C ASP A 97 -18.73 7.76 -5.30
N GLY A 98 -17.96 8.07 -6.35
CA GLY A 98 -17.70 7.15 -7.45
C GLY A 98 -17.00 5.87 -7.01
N TYR A 99 -15.96 5.97 -6.18
CA TYR A 99 -15.25 4.81 -5.64
C TYR A 99 -16.12 3.94 -4.73
N ARG A 100 -16.97 4.55 -3.88
CA ARG A 100 -17.92 3.79 -3.05
C ARG A 100 -18.91 2.99 -3.90
N LYS A 101 -19.51 3.64 -4.91
CA LYS A 101 -20.44 2.98 -5.84
C LYS A 101 -19.77 1.86 -6.65
N ALA A 102 -18.50 2.04 -7.01
CA ALA A 102 -17.73 1.00 -7.71
C ALA A 102 -17.43 -0.19 -6.78
N ALA A 103 -17.06 0.07 -5.53
CA ALA A 103 -16.78 -0.96 -4.54
C ALA A 103 -18.01 -1.80 -4.18
N GLU A 104 -19.21 -1.22 -4.15
CA GLU A 104 -20.46 -1.95 -3.91
C GLU A 104 -20.87 -2.90 -5.06
N ARG A 105 -20.36 -2.66 -6.27
CA ARG A 105 -20.68 -3.48 -7.46
C ARG A 105 -19.65 -4.58 -7.73
N ALA A 106 -18.48 -4.48 -7.13
CA ALA A 106 -17.38 -5.44 -7.27
C ALA A 106 -17.66 -6.70 -6.45
#